data_AF-A0A2H5V327-F1
#
_entry.id   AF-A0A2H5V327-F1
#
_cell.length_a   1.000
_cell.length_b   1.000
_cell.length_c   1.000
_cell.angle_alpha   90.00
_cell.angle_beta   90.00
_cell.angle_gamma   90.00
#
_symmetry.space_group_name_H-M   'P 1'
#
loop_
_entity.id
_entity.type
_entity.pdbx_description
1 polymer ?
#
loop_
_entity_poly.entity_id
_entity_poly.type
_entity_poly.pdbx_seq_one_letter_code
_entity_poly.pdbx_strand_id
1 'polypeptide(L)'
;MMRFYCDVHRKRDDSGYRITYTMDGENFRYTDSPLEIPVGPGDQLFVDTIPIIQTDGFIELLRRGVEVYYLRRPTLIEEMRRRLGIPKSGRGDVKVLMHIEDKWFRRVSEDFLVMRRKVSVFRCMDRINRRLGKQVRAASQTEQEGLRRLLRQVEEEKEILAKMISDEAGERYPIFKEITEELGITGDNHVLAREALAELLTYVDFSKSFVRVQGYLRLYRRRLYDMRYGHEARKALERLTMSIIARNNPRAREQEDVLMRIWLTIRGETQRPAGIEAQQ
;
A
#
# COMPACT_ATOMS: atom_id res chain seq x y z
N MET A 1 -9.90 2.78 27.85
CA MET A 1 -9.70 2.19 26.51
C MET A 1 -11.06 1.83 25.96
N MET A 2 -11.57 2.65 25.04
CA MET A 2 -12.82 2.43 24.33
C MET A 2 -12.55 1.93 22.92
N ARG A 3 -13.51 1.19 22.34
CA ARG A 3 -13.46 0.72 20.97
C ARG A 3 -14.50 1.46 20.14
N PHE A 4 -14.05 2.03 19.04
CA PHE A 4 -14.88 2.71 18.05
C PHE A 4 -14.83 1.92 16.75
N TYR A 5 -15.97 1.82 16.08
CA TYR A 5 -16.09 1.19 14.77
C TYR A 5 -16.65 2.21 13.80
N CYS A 6 -16.01 2.37 12.64
CA CYS A 6 -16.45 3.33 11.64
C CYS A 6 -16.41 2.81 10.21
N ASP A 7 -17.43 3.23 9.46
CA ASP A 7 -17.56 3.05 8.02
C ASP A 7 -17.31 4.42 7.34
N VAL A 8 -16.33 4.46 6.44
CA VAL A 8 -15.96 5.66 5.69
C VAL A 8 -16.38 5.48 4.23
N HIS A 9 -17.44 6.17 3.81
CA HIS A 9 -17.95 6.08 2.46
C HIS A 9 -18.00 7.44 1.75
N ARG A 10 -17.81 7.41 0.43
CA ARG A 10 -17.98 8.60 -0.42
C ARG A 10 -19.46 8.96 -0.50
N LYS A 11 -19.78 10.25 -0.37
CA LYS A 11 -21.15 10.76 -0.54
C LYS A 11 -21.57 10.67 -2.01
N ARG A 12 -22.87 10.49 -2.27
CA ARG A 12 -23.40 10.28 -3.64
C ARG A 12 -23.33 11.54 -4.50
N ASP A 13 -23.38 12.70 -3.88
CA ASP A 13 -23.32 14.04 -4.48
C ASP A 13 -21.88 14.51 -4.76
N ASP A 14 -20.90 13.64 -4.50
CA ASP A 14 -19.48 13.94 -4.60
C ASP A 14 -18.98 15.10 -3.71
N SER A 15 -19.75 15.51 -2.70
CA SER A 15 -19.35 16.55 -1.75
C SER A 15 -18.29 16.09 -0.74
N GLY A 16 -17.75 14.88 -0.90
CA GLY A 16 -16.69 14.32 -0.08
C GLY A 16 -17.05 12.97 0.53
N TYR A 17 -16.69 12.78 1.79
CA TYR A 17 -16.86 11.53 2.54
C TYR A 17 -17.73 11.75 3.76
N ARG A 18 -18.43 10.70 4.18
CA ARG A 18 -19.13 10.62 5.44
C ARG A 18 -18.60 9.43 6.23
N ILE A 19 -18.38 9.65 7.51
CA ILE A 19 -17.95 8.66 8.48
C ILE A 19 -19.14 8.37 9.38
N THR A 20 -19.63 7.14 9.35
CA THR A 20 -20.61 6.65 10.32
C THR A 20 -19.85 5.90 11.41
N TYR A 21 -20.09 6.19 12.68
CA TYR A 21 -19.38 5.52 13.76
C TYR A 21 -20.26 5.22 14.98
N THR A 22 -19.81 4.27 15.79
CA THR A 22 -20.43 3.90 17.07
C THR A 22 -19.38 3.30 18.01
N MET A 23 -19.69 3.27 19.30
CA MET A 23 -18.92 2.57 20.34
C MET A 23 -19.63 1.31 20.84
N ASP A 24 -20.97 1.30 20.77
CA ASP A 24 -21.84 0.31 21.43
C ASP A 24 -22.70 -0.47 20.42
N GLY A 25 -22.79 -0.03 19.17
CA GLY A 25 -23.64 -0.64 18.14
C GLY A 25 -25.11 -0.22 18.24
N GLU A 26 -25.44 0.71 19.13
CA GLU A 26 -26.78 1.23 19.38
C GLU A 26 -26.86 2.70 19.00
N ASN A 27 -25.91 3.50 19.48
CA ASN A 27 -25.84 4.94 19.27
C ASN A 27 -24.90 5.25 18.10
N PHE A 28 -25.49 5.56 16.95
CA PHE A 28 -24.75 5.91 15.74
C PHE A 28 -24.63 7.42 15.57
N ARG A 29 -23.41 7.88 15.29
CA ARG A 29 -23.09 9.28 14.98
C ARG A 29 -22.46 9.39 13.59
N TYR A 30 -22.41 10.62 13.09
CA TYR A 30 -21.89 10.95 11.78
C TYR A 30 -20.96 12.15 11.85
N THR A 31 -19.91 12.11 11.05
CA THR A 31 -19.00 13.23 10.82
C THR A 31 -18.44 13.16 9.40
N ASP A 32 -17.91 14.25 8.88
CA ASP A 32 -17.18 14.29 7.62
C ASP A 32 -15.64 14.26 7.83
N SER A 33 -15.18 14.24 9.10
CA SER A 33 -13.76 14.28 9.48
C SER A 33 -13.42 13.27 10.58
N PRO A 34 -12.32 12.50 10.45
CA PRO A 34 -11.86 11.60 11.52
C PRO A 34 -11.60 12.31 12.85
N LEU A 35 -11.26 13.61 12.82
CA LEU A 35 -10.89 14.38 14.00
C LEU A 35 -12.07 14.76 14.90
N GLU A 36 -13.29 14.64 14.40
CA GLU A 36 -14.52 14.92 15.16
C GLU A 36 -15.06 13.66 15.85
N ILE A 37 -14.45 12.50 15.60
CA ILE A 37 -14.75 11.29 16.36
C ILE A 37 -14.20 11.51 17.78
N PRO A 38 -14.99 11.30 18.85
CA PRO A 38 -14.59 11.58 20.22
C PRO A 38 -13.68 10.47 20.78
N VAL A 39 -12.57 10.21 20.08
CA VAL A 39 -11.51 9.28 20.48
C VAL A 39 -10.40 10.02 21.21
N GLY A 40 -9.87 9.42 22.27
CA GLY A 40 -8.74 9.92 23.04
C GLY A 40 -7.50 9.02 23.01
N PRO A 41 -6.41 9.44 23.66
CA PRO A 41 -5.21 8.62 23.80
C PRO A 41 -5.52 7.25 24.40
N GLY A 42 -5.03 6.18 23.76
CA GLY A 42 -5.24 4.79 24.17
C GLY A 42 -6.57 4.18 23.71
N ASP A 43 -7.44 4.92 23.04
CA ASP A 43 -8.64 4.35 22.41
C ASP A 43 -8.31 3.66 21.08
N GLN A 44 -9.18 2.72 20.67
CA GLN A 44 -9.01 1.93 19.45
C GLN A 44 -10.09 2.30 18.43
N LEU A 45 -9.67 2.65 17.22
CA LEU A 45 -10.55 3.00 16.11
C LEU A 45 -10.42 1.96 14.98
N PHE A 46 -11.48 1.19 14.76
CA PHE A 46 -11.58 0.17 13.72
C PHE A 46 -12.31 0.74 12.50
N VAL A 47 -11.65 0.71 11.34
CA VAL A 47 -12.09 1.38 10.11
C VAL A 47 -12.16 0.38 8.96
N ASP A 48 -13.20 0.45 8.14
CA ASP A 48 -13.29 -0.34 6.90
C ASP A 48 -12.24 0.11 5.86
N THR A 49 -12.13 1.42 5.66
CA THR A 49 -11.36 2.06 4.59
C THR A 49 -10.78 3.38 5.06
N ILE A 50 -9.52 3.66 4.71
CA ILE A 50 -8.90 4.98 4.90
C ILE A 50 -8.71 5.64 3.53
N PRO A 51 -9.61 6.54 3.10
CA PRO A 51 -9.42 7.30 1.85
C PRO A 51 -8.15 8.13 1.88
N ILE A 52 -7.48 8.30 0.73
CA ILE A 52 -6.23 9.08 0.66
C ILE A 52 -6.46 10.53 1.12
N ILE A 53 -7.60 11.13 0.78
CA ILE A 53 -7.95 12.50 1.16
C ILE A 53 -8.14 12.69 2.67
N GLN A 54 -8.47 11.63 3.41
CA GLN A 54 -8.67 11.68 4.87
C GLN A 54 -7.40 11.31 5.64
N THR A 55 -6.29 11.02 4.96
CA THR A 55 -5.07 10.48 5.58
C THR A 55 -4.52 11.38 6.67
N ASP A 56 -4.54 12.71 6.50
CA ASP A 56 -4.04 13.66 7.50
C ASP A 56 -4.84 13.59 8.81
N GLY A 57 -6.17 13.46 8.73
CA GLY A 57 -7.00 13.26 9.90
C GLY A 57 -6.62 12.01 10.69
N PHE A 58 -6.37 10.89 9.99
CA PHE A 58 -5.93 9.66 10.66
C PHE A 58 -4.49 9.73 11.21
N ILE A 59 -3.58 10.45 10.54
CA ILE A 59 -2.23 10.69 11.07
C ILE A 59 -2.32 11.48 12.38
N GLU A 60 -3.13 12.53 12.40
CA GLU A 60 -3.33 13.35 13.59
C GLU A 60 -3.97 12.56 14.74
N LEU A 61 -4.89 11.64 14.46
CA LEU A 61 -5.39 10.70 15.48
C LEU A 61 -4.26 9.82 16.06
N LEU A 62 -3.38 9.27 15.21
CA LEU A 62 -2.23 8.47 15.67
C LEU A 62 -1.29 9.29 16.56
N ARG A 63 -1.03 10.56 16.22
CA ARG A 63 -0.19 11.48 17.01
C ARG A 63 -0.79 11.82 18.37
N ARG A 64 -2.13 11.83 18.47
CA ARG A 64 -2.86 11.96 19.74
C ARG A 64 -2.86 10.66 20.58
N GLY A 65 -2.21 9.60 20.11
CA GLY A 65 -2.13 8.33 20.81
C GLY A 65 -3.33 7.40 20.61
N VAL A 66 -4.17 7.66 19.59
CA VAL A 66 -5.25 6.73 19.21
C VAL A 66 -4.66 5.56 18.43
N GLU A 67 -5.11 4.33 18.69
CA GLU A 67 -4.74 3.16 17.90
C GLU A 67 -5.70 2.97 16.73
N VAL A 68 -5.20 3.10 15.49
CA VAL A 68 -6.04 2.93 14.28
C VAL A 68 -5.85 1.54 13.68
N TYR A 69 -6.97 0.86 13.42
CA TYR A 69 -7.06 -0.50 12.89
C TYR A 69 -7.81 -0.50 11.56
N TYR A 70 -7.12 -0.79 10.46
CA TYR A 70 -7.67 -0.84 9.11
C TYR A 70 -8.06 -2.26 8.71
N LEU A 71 -9.28 -2.45 8.20
CA LEU A 71 -9.75 -3.75 7.73
C LEU A 71 -8.94 -4.23 6.55
N ARG A 72 -8.29 -5.38 6.67
CA ARG A 72 -7.40 -5.85 5.62
C ARG A 72 -8.17 -6.37 4.39
N ARG A 73 -9.42 -6.84 4.53
CA ARG A 73 -10.22 -7.48 3.46
C ARG A 73 -11.65 -6.94 3.44
N PRO A 74 -11.95 -5.95 2.59
CA PRO A 74 -13.29 -5.37 2.50
C PRO A 74 -14.38 -6.37 2.12
N THR A 75 -14.06 -7.45 1.39
CA THR A 75 -15.05 -8.48 1.03
C THR A 75 -15.64 -9.21 2.25
N LEU A 76 -14.96 -9.17 3.40
CA LEU A 76 -15.50 -9.73 4.65
C LEU A 76 -16.76 -8.99 5.10
N ILE A 77 -16.89 -7.70 4.76
CA ILE A 77 -18.09 -6.92 5.12
C ILE A 77 -19.31 -7.53 4.42
N GLU A 78 -19.23 -7.79 3.12
CA GLU A 78 -20.34 -8.37 2.37
C GLU A 78 -20.68 -9.80 2.81
N GLU A 79 -19.66 -10.62 3.06
CA GLU A 79 -19.83 -11.99 3.57
C GLU A 79 -20.51 -12.00 4.95
N MET A 80 -20.00 -11.18 5.87
CA MET A 80 -20.54 -11.06 7.22
C MET A 80 -21.94 -10.46 7.22
N ARG A 81 -22.18 -9.46 6.36
CA ARG A 81 -23.50 -8.85 6.17
C ARG A 81 -24.54 -9.91 5.78
N ARG A 82 -24.22 -10.78 4.82
CA ARG A 82 -25.07 -11.91 4.42
C ARG A 82 -25.30 -12.89 5.56
N ARG A 83 -24.24 -13.25 6.30
CA ARG A 83 -24.33 -14.17 7.44
C ARG A 83 -25.25 -13.66 8.55
N LEU A 84 -25.22 -12.35 8.81
CA LEU A 84 -26.00 -11.71 9.86
C LEU A 84 -27.40 -11.23 9.40
N GLY A 85 -27.73 -11.37 8.11
CA GLY A 85 -29.00 -10.85 7.57
C GLY A 85 -29.14 -9.33 7.63
N ILE A 86 -28.02 -8.59 7.69
CA ILE A 86 -28.02 -7.12 7.84
C ILE A 86 -28.17 -6.47 6.45
N PRO A 87 -29.05 -5.47 6.25
CA PRO A 87 -29.12 -4.75 4.97
C PRO A 87 -27.94 -3.79 4.79
N LYS A 88 -27.56 -3.52 3.53
CA LYS A 88 -26.45 -2.60 3.21
C LYS A 88 -26.80 -1.17 3.63
N SER A 89 -26.06 -0.64 4.60
CA SER A 89 -26.15 0.74 5.08
C SER A 89 -24.91 1.09 5.89
N GLY A 90 -24.58 2.37 6.08
CA GLY A 90 -23.43 2.75 6.91
C GLY A 90 -23.54 2.24 8.36
N ARG A 91 -24.73 2.29 8.97
CA ARG A 91 -24.96 1.69 10.30
C ARG A 91 -24.81 0.18 10.28
N GLY A 92 -25.35 -0.49 9.26
CA GLY A 92 -25.25 -1.93 9.08
C GLY A 92 -23.80 -2.38 8.89
N ASP A 93 -23.01 -1.63 8.14
CA ASP A 93 -21.60 -1.94 7.88
C ASP A 93 -20.75 -1.73 9.13
N VAL A 94 -21.03 -0.69 9.92
CA VAL A 94 -20.44 -0.53 11.26
C VAL A 94 -20.78 -1.70 12.18
N LYS A 95 -22.05 -2.15 12.24
CA LYS A 95 -22.44 -3.35 13.01
C LYS A 95 -21.69 -4.58 12.52
N VAL A 96 -21.52 -4.73 11.21
CA VAL A 96 -20.75 -5.83 10.62
C VAL A 96 -19.29 -5.78 11.07
N LEU A 97 -18.64 -4.60 11.07
CA LEU A 97 -17.27 -4.43 11.54
C LEU A 97 -17.10 -4.91 12.99
N MET A 98 -18.07 -4.66 13.87
CA MET A 98 -18.06 -5.13 15.27
C MET A 98 -18.05 -6.66 15.40
N HIS A 99 -18.54 -7.39 14.39
CA HIS A 99 -18.57 -8.85 14.37
C HIS A 99 -17.35 -9.48 13.68
N ILE A 100 -16.46 -8.67 13.11
CA ILE A 100 -15.22 -9.15 12.48
C ILE A 100 -14.15 -9.25 13.55
N GLU A 101 -13.50 -10.40 13.66
CA GLU A 101 -12.41 -10.62 14.61
C GLU A 101 -11.21 -9.69 14.35
N ASP A 102 -10.59 -9.18 15.43
CA ASP A 102 -9.46 -8.25 15.43
C ASP A 102 -8.30 -8.70 14.50
N LYS A 103 -8.07 -10.01 14.34
CA LYS A 103 -7.03 -10.59 13.46
C LYS A 103 -7.15 -10.16 12.00
N TRP A 104 -8.35 -9.77 11.56
CA TRP A 104 -8.62 -9.31 10.20
C TRP A 104 -8.29 -7.84 9.98
N PHE A 105 -7.95 -7.12 11.05
CA PHE A 105 -7.52 -5.73 11.00
C PHE A 105 -5.99 -5.63 11.04
N ARG A 106 -5.45 -4.57 10.45
CA ARG A 106 -4.05 -4.19 10.53
C ARG A 106 -3.98 -2.93 11.38
N ARG A 107 -3.23 -2.98 12.49
CA ARG A 107 -2.80 -1.77 13.18
C ARG A 107 -1.95 -0.94 12.21
N VAL A 108 -2.28 0.33 12.10
CA VAL A 108 -1.66 1.26 11.17
C VAL A 108 -0.68 2.16 11.94
N SER A 109 0.46 2.50 11.31
CA SER A 109 1.42 3.47 11.84
C SER A 109 1.37 4.77 11.04
N GLU A 110 1.90 5.86 11.63
CA GLU A 110 2.07 7.13 10.93
C GLU A 110 2.91 6.94 9.66
N ASP A 111 4.03 6.23 9.77
CA ASP A 111 4.92 5.95 8.64
C ASP A 111 4.20 5.29 7.48
N PHE A 112 3.37 4.30 7.78
CA PHE A 112 2.59 3.62 6.75
C PHE A 112 1.63 4.57 6.05
N LEU A 113 0.94 5.45 6.78
CA LEU A 113 -0.03 6.39 6.20
C LEU A 113 0.66 7.45 5.35
N VAL A 114 1.77 8.00 5.82
CA VAL A 114 2.55 9.00 5.08
C VAL A 114 3.09 8.39 3.78
N MET A 115 3.75 7.24 3.87
CA MET A 115 4.29 6.56 2.68
C MET A 115 3.19 6.12 1.72
N ARG A 116 2.08 5.55 2.23
CA ARG A 116 0.92 5.18 1.42
C ARG A 116 0.37 6.36 0.61
N ARG A 117 0.28 7.56 1.20
CA ARG A 117 -0.20 8.76 0.50
C ARG A 117 0.73 9.11 -0.64
N LYS A 118 2.04 9.23 -0.39
CA LYS A 118 3.02 9.58 -1.43
C LYS A 118 3.06 8.55 -2.56
N VAL A 119 3.15 7.27 -2.22
CA VAL A 119 3.11 6.16 -3.19
C VAL A 119 1.81 6.16 -4.01
N SER A 120 0.67 6.52 -3.40
CA SER A 120 -0.60 6.59 -4.14
C SER A 120 -0.57 7.63 -5.27
N VAL A 121 0.09 8.78 -5.05
CA VAL A 121 0.26 9.82 -6.07
C VAL A 121 1.19 9.34 -7.17
N PHE A 122 2.34 8.74 -6.81
CA PHE A 122 3.27 8.16 -7.78
C PHE A 122 2.60 7.08 -8.64
N ARG A 123 1.85 6.15 -8.04
CA ARG A 123 1.09 5.13 -8.79
C ARG A 123 0.07 5.74 -9.74
N CYS A 124 -0.51 6.90 -9.41
CA CYS A 124 -1.39 7.62 -10.31
C CYS A 124 -0.63 8.10 -11.54
N MET A 125 0.51 8.77 -11.34
CA MET A 125 1.36 9.22 -12.45
C MET A 125 1.90 8.06 -13.27
N ASP A 126 2.31 6.96 -12.65
CA ASP A 126 2.77 5.77 -13.36
C ASP A 126 1.67 5.16 -14.26
N ARG A 127 0.41 5.15 -13.82
CA ARG A 127 -0.72 4.72 -14.67
C ARG A 127 -0.93 5.67 -15.85
N ILE A 128 -0.82 6.98 -15.65
CA ILE A 128 -0.92 7.98 -16.72
C ILE A 128 0.22 7.77 -17.71
N ASN A 129 1.46 7.61 -17.24
CA ASN A 129 2.64 7.36 -18.06
C ASN A 129 2.45 6.13 -18.95
N ARG A 130 2.02 5.01 -18.37
CA ARG A 130 1.74 3.77 -19.12
C ARG A 130 0.62 3.96 -20.15
N ARG A 131 -0.43 4.73 -19.83
CA ARG A 131 -1.55 5.01 -20.74
C ARG A 131 -1.09 5.87 -21.93
N LEU A 132 -0.39 6.97 -21.66
CA LEU A 132 0.16 7.85 -22.69
C LEU A 132 1.16 7.09 -23.57
N GLY A 133 2.07 6.31 -23.00
CA GLY A 133 3.03 5.51 -23.78
C GLY A 133 2.36 4.44 -24.66
N LYS A 134 1.16 3.94 -24.31
CA LYS A 134 0.36 3.11 -25.23
C LYS A 134 -0.27 3.93 -26.35
N GLN A 135 -0.79 5.12 -26.05
CA GLN A 135 -1.39 6.01 -27.04
C GLN A 135 -0.35 6.51 -28.05
N VAL A 136 0.85 6.92 -27.61
CA VAL A 136 1.96 7.32 -28.49
C VAL A 136 2.28 6.23 -29.52
N ARG A 137 2.33 4.96 -29.08
CA ARG A 137 2.60 3.81 -29.97
C ARG A 137 1.49 3.53 -30.97
N ALA A 138 0.27 3.97 -30.69
CA ALA A 138 -0.91 3.74 -31.53
C ALA A 138 -1.27 4.95 -32.42
N ALA A 139 -0.68 6.12 -32.16
CA ALA A 139 -1.02 7.39 -32.81
C ALA A 139 -0.29 7.60 -34.15
N SER A 140 -0.87 8.43 -35.03
CA SER A 140 -0.22 8.88 -36.26
C SER A 140 0.98 9.80 -35.98
N GLN A 141 1.89 9.99 -36.96
CA GLN A 141 3.09 10.82 -36.75
C GLN A 141 2.78 12.24 -36.27
N THR A 142 1.71 12.87 -36.77
CA THR A 142 1.32 14.24 -36.39
C THR A 142 0.80 14.33 -34.95
N GLU A 143 0.10 13.30 -34.48
CA GLU A 143 -0.42 13.20 -33.11
C GLU A 143 0.66 12.78 -32.11
N GLN A 144 1.69 12.06 -32.57
CA GLN A 144 2.78 11.57 -31.73
C GLN A 144 3.56 12.69 -31.04
N GLU A 145 3.78 13.83 -31.70
CA GLU A 145 4.64 14.88 -31.11
C GLU A 145 4.00 15.50 -29.85
N GLY A 146 2.71 15.83 -29.92
CA GLY A 146 1.98 16.35 -28.76
C GLY A 146 1.94 15.35 -27.60
N LEU A 147 1.70 14.07 -27.90
CA LEU A 147 1.67 13.02 -26.89
C LEU A 147 3.06 12.73 -26.30
N ARG A 148 4.14 12.80 -27.09
CA ARG A 148 5.52 12.66 -26.60
C ARG A 148 5.89 13.79 -25.65
N ARG A 149 5.47 15.02 -25.93
CA ARG A 149 5.69 16.16 -25.02
C ARG A 149 5.01 15.94 -23.67
N LEU A 150 3.75 15.50 -23.68
CA LEU A 150 3.03 15.17 -22.44
C LEU A 150 3.68 14.00 -21.70
N LEU A 151 4.14 12.98 -22.43
CA LEU A 151 4.83 11.84 -21.84
C LEU A 151 6.09 12.28 -21.09
N ARG A 152 6.94 13.13 -21.70
CA ARG A 152 8.14 13.67 -21.04
C ARG A 152 7.82 14.42 -19.75
N GLN A 153 6.78 15.26 -19.75
CA GLN A 153 6.34 15.98 -18.54
C GLN A 153 5.90 15.02 -17.42
N VAL A 154 5.20 13.94 -17.77
CA VAL A 154 4.80 12.92 -16.79
C VAL A 154 6.00 12.12 -16.28
N GLU A 155 7.00 11.86 -17.11
CA GLU A 155 8.26 11.21 -16.70
C GLU A 155 9.06 12.08 -15.73
N GLU A 156 9.20 13.37 -16.01
CA GLU A 156 9.83 14.36 -15.11
C GLU A 156 9.12 14.44 -13.75
N GLU A 157 7.79 14.57 -13.75
CA GLU A 157 7.01 14.62 -12.51
C GLU A 157 7.12 13.32 -11.70
N LYS A 158 7.21 12.17 -12.38
CA LYS A 158 7.45 10.88 -11.71
C LYS A 158 8.80 10.85 -11.01
N GLU A 159 9.86 11.39 -11.61
CA GLU A 159 11.17 11.44 -10.98
C GLU A 159 11.16 12.33 -9.73
N ILE A 160 10.48 13.48 -9.79
CA ILE A 160 10.29 14.36 -8.62
C ILE A 160 9.57 13.60 -7.49
N LEU A 161 8.44 12.95 -7.80
CA LEU A 161 7.69 12.17 -6.82
C LEU A 161 8.50 11.00 -6.26
N ALA A 162 9.26 10.31 -7.11
CA ALA A 162 10.11 9.20 -6.69
C ALA A 162 11.24 9.66 -5.77
N LYS A 163 11.80 10.85 -5.99
CA LYS A 163 12.79 11.46 -5.09
C LYS A 163 12.16 11.77 -3.73
N MET A 164 11.01 12.43 -3.72
CA MET A 164 10.26 12.73 -2.49
C MET A 164 9.86 11.48 -1.69
N ILE A 165 9.57 10.36 -2.37
CA ILE A 165 9.29 9.07 -1.73
C ILE A 165 10.57 8.46 -1.16
N SER A 166 11.66 8.50 -1.92
CA SER A 166 12.94 7.91 -1.54
C SER A 166 13.57 8.63 -0.35
N ASP A 167 13.45 9.95 -0.29
CA ASP A 167 13.97 10.76 0.82
C ASP A 167 13.15 10.50 2.09
N GLU A 168 11.81 10.51 1.98
CA GLU A 168 10.92 10.16 3.10
C GLU A 168 11.16 8.73 3.61
N ALA A 169 11.43 7.78 2.71
CA ALA A 169 11.76 6.41 3.10
C ALA A 169 13.08 6.34 3.87
N GLY A 170 14.08 7.14 3.51
CA GLY A 170 15.36 7.21 4.22
C GLY A 170 15.23 7.75 5.64
N GLU A 171 14.26 8.64 5.89
CA GLU A 171 13.97 9.16 7.23
C GLU A 171 13.18 8.16 8.08
N ARG A 172 12.22 7.46 7.47
CA ARG A 172 11.27 6.59 8.20
C ARG A 172 11.74 5.15 8.39
N TYR A 173 12.56 4.64 7.48
CA TYR A 173 12.99 3.26 7.48
C TYR A 173 14.51 3.19 7.65
N PRO A 174 15.02 2.95 8.87
CA PRO A 174 16.47 2.87 9.12
C PRO A 174 17.19 1.91 8.17
N ILE A 175 16.57 0.76 7.88
CA ILE A 175 17.12 -0.29 7.01
C ILE A 175 17.16 0.10 5.51
N PHE A 176 16.49 1.18 5.11
CA PHE A 176 16.39 1.58 3.71
C PHE A 176 17.76 1.87 3.11
N LYS A 177 18.62 2.59 3.84
CA LYS A 177 19.97 2.93 3.38
C LYS A 177 20.80 1.66 3.14
N GLU A 178 20.81 0.74 4.10
CA GLU A 178 21.54 -0.53 4.01
C GLU A 178 21.08 -1.36 2.80
N ILE A 179 19.77 -1.44 2.54
CA ILE A 179 19.25 -2.16 1.36
C ILE A 179 19.63 -1.44 0.07
N THR A 180 19.61 -0.11 0.03
CA THR A 180 20.01 0.63 -1.19
C THR A 180 21.48 0.44 -1.52
N GLU A 181 22.35 0.37 -0.50
CA GLU A 181 23.78 0.07 -0.66
C GLU A 181 23.98 -1.37 -1.13
N GLU A 182 23.34 -2.34 -0.47
CA GLU A 182 23.40 -3.75 -0.87
C GLU A 182 22.95 -3.92 -2.33
N LEU A 183 21.81 -3.36 -2.72
CA LEU A 183 21.30 -3.48 -4.09
C LEU A 183 22.07 -2.64 -5.12
N GLY A 184 23.03 -1.80 -4.71
CA GLY A 184 23.79 -0.93 -5.61
C GLY A 184 22.94 0.16 -6.27
N ILE A 185 21.87 0.61 -5.60
CA ILE A 185 20.92 1.61 -6.10
C ILE A 185 21.09 2.96 -5.37
N THR A 186 22.33 3.30 -5.04
CA THR A 186 22.68 4.55 -4.34
C THR A 186 22.81 5.73 -5.30
N GLY A 187 22.39 6.93 -4.87
CA GLY A 187 22.53 8.17 -5.63
C GLY A 187 21.33 8.53 -6.50
N ASP A 188 21.46 9.64 -7.22
CA ASP A 188 20.34 10.28 -7.93
C ASP A 188 19.92 9.55 -9.22
N ASN A 189 20.82 8.78 -9.84
CA ASN A 189 20.51 8.00 -11.04
C ASN A 189 19.58 6.81 -10.77
N HIS A 190 19.34 6.47 -9.49
CA HIS A 190 18.56 5.31 -9.07
C HIS A 190 17.26 5.68 -8.35
N VAL A 191 16.80 6.93 -8.49
CA VAL A 191 15.60 7.45 -7.80
C VAL A 191 14.36 6.57 -8.00
N LEU A 192 14.09 6.10 -9.22
CA LEU A 192 12.96 5.20 -9.49
C LEU A 192 13.12 3.81 -8.85
N ALA A 193 14.36 3.32 -8.70
CA ALA A 193 14.63 2.06 -8.03
C ALA A 193 14.40 2.20 -6.51
N ARG A 194 14.90 3.30 -5.94
CA ARG A 194 14.72 3.65 -4.52
C ARG A 194 13.24 3.85 -4.17
N GLU A 195 12.45 4.48 -5.04
CA GLU A 195 10.99 4.57 -4.92
C GLU A 195 10.35 3.19 -4.87
N ALA A 196 10.72 2.30 -5.79
CA ALA A 196 10.15 0.97 -5.86
C ALA A 196 10.47 0.14 -4.59
N LEU A 197 11.68 0.29 -4.05
CA LEU A 197 12.05 -0.29 -2.75
C LEU A 197 11.21 0.30 -1.61
N ALA A 198 11.02 1.62 -1.57
CA ALA A 198 10.20 2.29 -0.55
C ALA A 198 8.73 1.81 -0.59
N GLU A 199 8.17 1.64 -1.78
CA GLU A 199 6.84 1.04 -1.96
C GLU A 199 6.79 -0.39 -1.41
N LEU A 200 7.82 -1.21 -1.66
CA LEU A 200 7.89 -2.56 -1.10
C LEU A 200 7.91 -2.54 0.43
N LEU A 201 8.78 -1.73 1.05
CA LEU A 201 8.87 -1.63 2.51
C LEU A 201 7.56 -1.14 3.16
N THR A 202 6.76 -0.35 2.43
CA THR A 202 5.46 0.13 2.91
C THR A 202 4.40 -0.99 2.96
N TYR A 203 4.37 -1.86 1.93
CA TYR A 203 3.27 -2.79 1.71
C TYR A 203 3.59 -4.27 1.97
N VAL A 204 4.87 -4.63 2.05
CA VAL A 204 5.33 -5.99 2.27
C VAL A 204 5.82 -6.13 3.70
N ASP A 205 5.28 -7.13 4.40
CA ASP A 205 5.71 -7.46 5.75
C ASP A 205 6.90 -8.43 5.69
N PHE A 206 8.11 -7.87 5.65
CA PHE A 206 9.37 -8.62 5.59
C PHE A 206 9.73 -9.34 6.90
N SER A 207 8.98 -9.12 7.99
CA SER A 207 9.12 -9.94 9.21
C SER A 207 8.66 -11.38 9.02
N LYS A 208 7.88 -11.65 7.96
CA LYS A 208 7.40 -12.99 7.64
C LYS A 208 8.49 -13.83 6.98
N SER A 209 8.29 -15.16 7.02
CA SER A 209 9.16 -16.07 6.30
C SER A 209 9.19 -15.74 4.81
N PHE A 210 10.34 -15.96 4.17
CA PHE A 210 10.54 -15.67 2.75
C PHE A 210 9.44 -16.30 1.88
N VAL A 211 9.07 -17.56 2.15
CA VAL A 211 7.99 -18.27 1.45
C VAL A 211 6.66 -17.52 1.50
N ARG A 212 6.31 -16.89 2.63
CA ARG A 212 5.08 -16.08 2.75
C ARG A 212 5.19 -14.76 1.97
N VAL A 213 6.35 -14.12 1.99
CA VAL A 213 6.62 -12.90 1.23
C VAL A 213 6.54 -13.18 -0.29
N GLN A 214 7.20 -14.24 -0.75
CA GLN A 214 7.11 -14.72 -2.13
C GLN A 214 5.67 -15.04 -2.53
N GLY A 215 4.93 -15.70 -1.64
CA GLY A 215 3.52 -16.04 -1.83
C GLY A 215 2.63 -14.80 -2.00
N TYR A 216 2.85 -13.77 -1.17
CA TYR A 216 2.14 -12.49 -1.26
C TYR A 216 2.40 -11.78 -2.60
N LEU A 217 3.61 -11.90 -3.14
CA LEU A 217 4.00 -11.31 -4.42
C LEU A 217 3.68 -12.22 -5.63
N ARG A 218 3.21 -13.46 -5.40
CA ARG A 218 2.93 -14.46 -6.45
C ARG A 218 4.07 -14.62 -7.47
N LEU A 219 5.31 -14.72 -6.99
CA LEU A 219 6.47 -14.98 -7.85
C LEU A 219 6.35 -16.31 -8.61
N TYR A 220 5.83 -17.34 -7.93
CA TYR A 220 5.60 -18.66 -8.49
C TYR A 220 4.13 -19.06 -8.37
N ARG A 221 3.63 -19.86 -9.32
CA ARG A 221 2.27 -20.43 -9.29
C ARG A 221 2.16 -21.50 -8.18
N ARG A 222 2.28 -21.11 -6.92
CA ARG A 222 1.73 -21.91 -5.82
C ARG A 222 0.24 -21.59 -5.72
N ARG A 223 -0.60 -22.56 -6.12
CA ARG A 223 -2.06 -22.56 -5.91
C ARG A 223 -2.35 -22.70 -4.42
N LEU A 224 -2.04 -21.69 -3.63
CA LEU A 224 -2.66 -21.56 -2.31
C LEU A 224 -3.87 -20.66 -2.49
N TYR A 225 -5.05 -21.28 -2.49
CA TYR A 225 -6.34 -20.66 -2.79
C TYR A 225 -6.64 -19.45 -1.87
N ASP A 226 -5.96 -19.37 -0.73
CA ASP A 226 -6.23 -18.40 0.34
C ASP A 226 -5.15 -17.31 0.52
N MET A 227 -4.10 -17.28 -0.30
CA MET A 227 -3.07 -16.26 -0.16
C MET A 227 -3.45 -14.95 -0.86
N ARG A 228 -3.42 -13.87 -0.07
CA ARG A 228 -3.63 -12.50 -0.57
C ARG A 228 -2.50 -12.12 -1.51
N TYR A 229 -2.85 -11.59 -2.67
CA TYR A 229 -1.91 -11.15 -3.69
C TYR A 229 -1.79 -9.63 -3.68
N GLY A 230 -0.60 -9.12 -3.38
CA GLY A 230 -0.28 -7.71 -3.49
C GLY A 230 0.08 -7.34 -4.93
N HIS A 231 -0.91 -7.16 -5.80
CA HIS A 231 -0.66 -6.87 -7.23
C HIS A 231 0.23 -5.64 -7.45
N GLU A 232 0.03 -4.58 -6.66
CA GLU A 232 0.83 -3.37 -6.76
C GLU A 232 2.24 -3.56 -6.18
N ALA A 233 2.37 -4.25 -5.05
CA ALA A 233 3.68 -4.62 -4.50
C ALA A 233 4.48 -5.51 -5.48
N ARG A 234 3.79 -6.39 -6.22
CA ARG A 234 4.40 -7.17 -7.30
C ARG A 234 4.93 -6.29 -8.43
N LYS A 235 4.17 -5.27 -8.86
CA LYS A 235 4.66 -4.28 -9.83
C LYS A 235 5.85 -3.49 -9.29
N ALA A 236 5.89 -3.17 -8.00
CA ALA A 236 7.03 -2.49 -7.39
C ALA A 236 8.29 -3.37 -7.46
N LEU A 237 8.19 -4.65 -7.10
CA LEU A 237 9.31 -5.60 -7.26
C LEU A 237 9.78 -5.70 -8.71
N GLU A 238 8.85 -5.74 -9.67
CA GLU A 238 9.18 -5.77 -11.09
C GLU A 238 9.95 -4.52 -11.51
N ARG A 239 9.47 -3.31 -11.13
CA ARG A 239 10.15 -2.04 -11.41
C ARG A 239 11.56 -2.01 -10.80
N LEU A 240 11.68 -2.38 -9.53
CA LEU A 240 12.97 -2.44 -8.84
C LEU A 240 13.94 -3.39 -9.56
N THR A 241 13.47 -4.58 -9.91
CA THR A 241 14.30 -5.57 -10.59
C THR A 241 14.75 -5.07 -11.96
N MET A 242 13.85 -4.48 -12.75
CA MET A 242 14.18 -3.87 -14.04
C MET A 242 15.31 -2.85 -13.92
N SER A 243 15.28 -2.00 -12.88
CA SER A 243 16.32 -1.01 -12.63
C SER A 243 17.67 -1.62 -12.25
N ILE A 244 17.67 -2.72 -11.49
CA ILE A 244 18.91 -3.40 -11.07
C ILE A 244 19.56 -4.16 -12.23
N ILE A 245 18.77 -4.89 -13.02
CA ILE A 245 19.30 -5.73 -14.11
C ILE A 245 19.41 -4.97 -15.45
N ALA A 246 19.00 -3.70 -15.49
CA ALA A 246 18.93 -2.86 -16.68
C ALA A 246 18.19 -3.50 -17.88
N ARG A 247 17.15 -4.32 -17.60
CA ARG A 247 16.40 -5.06 -18.62
C ARG A 247 14.90 -4.97 -18.41
N ASN A 248 14.19 -4.82 -19.52
CA ASN A 248 12.73 -4.92 -19.54
C ASN A 248 12.27 -6.38 -19.37
N ASN A 249 11.18 -6.60 -18.64
CA ASN A 249 10.57 -7.92 -18.38
C ASN A 249 11.48 -8.89 -17.60
N PRO A 250 11.75 -8.64 -16.32
CA PRO A 250 12.54 -9.54 -15.48
C PRO A 250 11.80 -10.87 -15.25
N ARG A 251 12.54 -11.98 -15.28
CA ARG A 251 12.03 -13.33 -14.98
C ARG A 251 11.67 -13.44 -13.50
N ALA A 252 10.79 -14.39 -13.16
CA ALA A 252 10.41 -14.63 -11.76
C ALA A 252 11.63 -14.89 -10.86
N ARG A 253 12.60 -15.65 -11.35
CA ARG A 253 13.86 -15.94 -10.65
C ARG A 253 14.70 -14.71 -10.35
N GLU A 254 14.86 -13.79 -11.30
CA GLU A 254 15.60 -12.54 -11.09
C GLU A 254 14.90 -11.66 -10.04
N GLN A 255 13.57 -11.67 -10.04
CA GLN A 255 12.77 -10.94 -9.05
C GLN A 255 12.82 -11.61 -7.67
N GLU A 256 12.89 -12.94 -7.61
CA GLU A 256 13.17 -13.69 -6.38
C GLU A 256 14.55 -13.37 -5.82
N ASP A 257 15.57 -13.28 -6.67
CA ASP A 257 16.94 -13.00 -6.23
C ASP A 257 17.05 -11.59 -5.61
N VAL A 258 16.45 -10.57 -6.25
CA VAL A 258 16.36 -9.21 -5.67
C VAL A 258 15.58 -9.24 -4.35
N LEU A 259 14.43 -9.93 -4.31
CA LEU A 259 13.62 -10.05 -3.10
C LEU A 259 14.36 -10.75 -1.96
N MET A 260 15.15 -11.78 -2.28
CA MET A 260 15.96 -12.52 -1.31
C MET A 260 17.01 -11.62 -0.68
N ARG A 261 17.70 -10.80 -1.49
CA ARG A 261 18.70 -9.85 -0.97
C ARG A 261 18.05 -8.87 0.01
N ILE A 262 16.91 -8.27 -0.35
CA ILE A 262 16.14 -7.40 0.55
C ILE A 262 15.80 -8.12 1.85
N TRP A 263 15.27 -9.35 1.74
CA TRP A 263 14.84 -10.12 2.91
C TRP A 263 16.02 -10.46 3.84
N LEU A 264 17.15 -10.88 3.27
CA LEU A 264 18.38 -11.18 3.99
C LEU A 264 18.94 -9.94 4.71
N THR A 265 19.02 -8.79 4.03
CA THR A 265 19.45 -7.52 4.63
C THR A 265 18.58 -7.14 5.83
N ILE A 266 17.25 -7.22 5.69
CA ILE A 266 16.32 -6.91 6.80
C ILE A 266 16.50 -7.85 7.98
N ARG A 267 16.93 -9.09 7.73
CA ARG A 267 17.17 -10.11 8.77
C ARG A 267 18.57 -10.03 9.40
N GLY A 268 19.47 -9.22 8.85
CA GLY A 268 20.89 -9.25 9.20
C GLY A 268 21.56 -10.58 8.86
N GLU A 269 21.02 -11.31 7.89
CA GLU A 269 21.51 -12.63 7.45
C GLU A 269 22.32 -12.46 6.16
N THR A 270 23.46 -13.13 6.04
CA THR A 270 24.32 -13.06 4.84
C THR A 270 24.16 -14.26 3.90
N GLN A 271 23.44 -15.29 4.33
CA GLN A 271 23.25 -16.54 3.58
C GLN A 271 21.80 -16.99 3.58
N ARG A 272 21.36 -17.63 2.49
CA ARG A 272 20.02 -18.24 2.42
C ARG A 272 19.87 -19.28 3.54
N PRO A 273 18.81 -19.24 4.35
CA PRO A 273 18.53 -20.26 5.35
C PRO A 273 18.48 -21.66 4.73
N ALA A 274 19.09 -22.64 5.41
CA ALA A 274 18.98 -24.05 5.04
C ALA A 274 17.49 -24.46 4.97
N GLY A 275 17.02 -24.86 3.79
CA GLY A 275 15.61 -25.21 3.53
C GLY A 275 14.86 -24.24 2.61
N ILE A 276 15.47 -23.13 2.18
CA ILE A 276 14.97 -22.30 1.08
C ILE A 276 15.84 -22.56 -0.15
N GLU A 277 15.57 -23.67 -0.84
CA GLU A 277 16.24 -23.99 -2.10
C GLU A 277 15.82 -23.00 -3.20
N ALA A 278 16.78 -22.60 -4.03
CA ALA A 278 16.48 -21.87 -5.27
C ALA A 278 15.55 -22.74 -6.12
N GLN A 279 14.33 -22.27 -6.41
CA GLN A 279 13.44 -23.00 -7.30
C GLN A 279 14.02 -22.94 -8.71
N GLN A 280 14.31 -24.11 -9.29
CA GLN A 280 14.89 -24.28 -10.62
C GLN A 280 13.93 -23.83 -11.72
#